data_AF-A0A8I1MTC0-F1
#
_entry.id   AF-A0A8I1MTC0-F1
#
_cell.length_a   1.000
_cell.length_b   1.000
_cell.length_c   1.000
_cell.angle_alpha   90.00
_cell.angle_beta   90.00
_cell.angle_gamma   90.00
#
_symmetry.space_group_name_H-M   'P 1'
#
loop_
_entity.id
_entity.type
_entity.pdbx_description
1 polymer ?
#
loop_
_entity_poly.entity_id
_entity_poly.type
_entity_poly.pdbx_seq_one_letter_code
_entity_poly.pdbx_strand_id
1 'polypeptide(L)'
;MKKSLTLLFFLLPLLLRAELPPSAYESMQSKAPELVQIEVLRVDVEPGEKENDQKVLVVAMVNEVTRSASGLKPNDIVNISYTVTEHPKGWVGPGQVPVLAEKDKCPAFLIKSETGDYAPAAGRMSFSTF
;
A
#
# COMPACT_ATOMS: atom_id res chain seq x y z
N MET A 1 33.40 50.74 -17.37
CA MET A 1 31.91 50.75 -17.26
C MET A 1 31.44 49.36 -16.85
N LYS A 2 30.26 49.30 -16.22
CA LYS A 2 29.78 48.32 -15.24
C LYS A 2 29.82 46.84 -15.67
N LYS A 3 30.23 45.98 -14.73
CA LYS A 3 30.19 44.51 -14.80
C LYS A 3 28.73 44.05 -14.96
N SER A 4 28.43 43.19 -15.93
CA SER A 4 27.16 42.45 -15.96
C SER A 4 27.45 40.98 -15.69
N LEU A 5 27.23 40.59 -14.43
CA LEU A 5 27.25 39.21 -13.97
C LEU A 5 25.87 38.63 -14.28
N THR A 6 25.71 38.00 -15.44
CA THR A 6 24.48 37.26 -15.76
C THR A 6 24.49 35.97 -14.94
N LEU A 7 23.78 35.99 -13.81
CA LEU A 7 23.52 34.83 -12.97
C LEU A 7 22.57 33.89 -13.73
N LEU A 8 23.13 32.87 -14.40
CA LEU A 8 22.36 31.82 -15.05
C LEU A 8 21.81 30.88 -13.96
N PHE A 9 20.58 31.16 -13.51
CA PHE A 9 19.84 30.32 -12.58
C PHE A 9 19.46 29.01 -13.31
N PHE A 10 20.31 27.98 -13.21
CA PHE A 10 19.98 26.64 -13.68
C PHE A 10 18.85 26.09 -12.79
N LEU A 11 17.61 26.15 -13.27
CA LEU A 11 16.51 25.38 -12.71
C LEU A 11 16.87 23.89 -12.81
N LEU A 12 17.34 23.29 -11.71
CA LEU A 12 17.28 21.84 -11.57
C LEU A 12 15.80 21.48 -11.46
N PRO A 13 15.22 20.70 -12.39
CA PRO A 13 13.90 20.14 -12.14
C PRO A 13 14.05 19.17 -10.97
N LEU A 14 13.56 19.57 -9.80
CA LEU A 14 13.25 18.63 -8.73
C LEU A 14 12.35 17.57 -9.37
N LEU A 15 12.83 16.32 -9.42
CA LEU A 15 12.04 15.16 -9.76
C LEU A 15 10.98 14.98 -8.65
N LEU A 16 10.00 15.88 -8.63
CA LEU A 16 8.79 15.75 -7.84
C LEU A 16 8.09 14.53 -8.40
N ARG A 17 8.31 13.38 -7.75
CA ARG A 17 7.45 12.22 -7.95
C ARG A 17 6.06 12.69 -7.55
N ALA A 18 5.13 12.65 -8.48
CA ALA A 18 3.72 12.98 -8.26
C ALA A 18 3.01 11.85 -7.49
N GLU A 19 3.71 11.29 -6.53
CA GLU A 19 3.21 10.34 -5.56
C GLU A 19 2.70 11.11 -4.34
N LEU A 20 1.78 10.49 -3.58
CA LEU A 20 1.35 11.03 -2.30
C LEU A 20 2.55 11.29 -1.36
N PRO A 21 2.55 12.40 -0.60
CA PRO A 21 3.59 12.65 0.38
C PRO A 21 3.53 11.61 1.52
N PRO A 22 4.66 11.34 2.22
CA PRO A 22 4.69 10.41 3.35
C PRO A 22 3.57 10.64 4.38
N SER A 23 3.32 11.90 4.74
CA SER A 23 2.28 12.29 5.70
C SER A 23 0.86 11.88 5.29
N ALA A 24 0.58 11.75 3.99
CA ALA A 24 -0.72 11.25 3.53
C ALA A 24 -0.89 9.76 3.88
N TYR A 25 0.14 8.94 3.61
CA TYR A 25 0.12 7.53 3.97
C TYR A 25 0.15 7.32 5.50
N GLU A 26 0.92 8.11 6.26
CA GLU A 26 0.88 8.09 7.73
C GLU A 26 -0.54 8.38 8.27
N SER A 27 -1.24 9.34 7.64
CA SER A 27 -2.65 9.60 7.98
C SER A 27 -3.55 8.41 7.65
N MET A 28 -3.32 7.70 6.54
CA MET A 28 -4.07 6.49 6.19
C MET A 28 -3.78 5.35 7.19
N GLN A 29 -2.52 5.11 7.51
CA GLN A 29 -2.08 4.09 8.48
C GLN A 29 -2.62 4.33 9.89
N SER A 30 -2.63 5.59 10.34
CA SER A 30 -3.21 5.94 11.65
C SER A 30 -4.72 5.77 11.71
N LYS A 31 -5.42 5.98 10.58
CA LYS A 31 -6.87 5.76 10.45
C LYS A 31 -7.27 4.31 10.17
N ALA A 32 -6.33 3.45 9.77
CA ALA A 32 -6.60 2.05 9.50
C ALA A 32 -7.18 1.35 10.75
N PRO A 33 -8.38 0.74 10.68
CA PRO A 33 -9.00 0.08 11.81
C PRO A 33 -8.16 -1.08 12.36
N GLU A 34 -7.44 -1.76 11.49
CA GLU A 34 -6.58 -2.88 11.82
C GLU A 34 -5.11 -2.52 11.63
N LEU A 35 -4.29 -2.86 12.62
CA LEU A 35 -2.83 -2.91 12.52
C LEU A 35 -2.36 -4.20 13.18
N VAL A 36 -1.92 -5.13 12.35
CA VAL A 36 -1.50 -6.49 12.76
C VAL A 36 -0.17 -6.84 12.10
N GLN A 37 0.59 -7.74 12.70
CA GLN A 37 1.69 -8.43 12.01
C GLN A 37 1.13 -9.70 11.40
N ILE A 38 1.39 -9.94 10.13
CA ILE A 38 0.91 -11.12 9.42
C ILE A 38 2.09 -12.00 8.96
N GLU A 39 1.81 -13.28 8.75
CA GLU A 39 2.60 -14.19 7.92
C GLU A 39 1.75 -14.63 6.72
N VAL A 40 2.25 -14.37 5.52
CA VAL A 40 1.57 -14.72 4.28
C VAL A 40 1.67 -16.23 4.07
N LEU A 41 0.53 -16.91 4.04
CA LEU A 41 0.47 -18.36 3.84
C LEU A 41 0.32 -18.73 2.36
N ARG A 42 -0.44 -17.92 1.61
CA ARG A 42 -0.75 -18.18 0.20
C ARG A 42 -1.12 -16.89 -0.50
N VAL A 43 -0.71 -16.75 -1.77
CA VAL A 43 -1.09 -15.63 -2.62
C VAL A 43 -1.62 -16.16 -3.94
N ASP A 44 -2.85 -15.82 -4.28
CA ASP A 44 -3.41 -16.06 -5.61
C ASP A 44 -3.50 -14.73 -6.37
N VAL A 45 -3.10 -14.77 -7.64
CA VAL A 45 -3.23 -13.63 -8.56
C VAL A 45 -4.01 -14.10 -9.78
N GLU A 46 -5.16 -13.50 -10.01
CA GLU A 46 -6.07 -13.81 -11.11
C GLU A 46 -6.30 -12.56 -11.96
N PRO A 47 -6.67 -12.70 -13.25
CA PRO A 47 -7.16 -11.57 -14.03
C PRO A 47 -8.34 -10.87 -13.34
N GLY A 48 -8.32 -9.54 -13.32
CA GLY A 48 -9.40 -8.72 -12.78
C GLY A 48 -10.53 -8.46 -13.78
N GLU A 49 -11.42 -7.53 -13.45
CA GLU A 49 -12.58 -7.20 -14.29
C GLU A 49 -12.20 -6.43 -15.56
N LYS A 50 -11.08 -5.68 -15.53
CA LYS A 50 -10.54 -4.96 -16.68
C LYS A 50 -9.29 -5.65 -17.19
N GLU A 51 -8.96 -5.40 -18.46
CA GLU A 51 -7.81 -6.00 -19.16
C GLU A 51 -6.48 -5.86 -18.40
N ASN A 52 -6.28 -4.73 -17.71
CA ASN A 52 -5.05 -4.42 -16.97
C ASN A 52 -5.19 -4.60 -15.45
N ASP A 53 -6.32 -5.17 -15.00
CA ASP A 53 -6.54 -5.43 -13.58
C ASP A 53 -6.06 -6.84 -13.23
N GLN A 54 -5.51 -6.97 -12.03
CA GLN A 54 -5.19 -8.23 -11.38
C GLN A 54 -5.90 -8.25 -10.03
N LYS A 55 -6.69 -9.28 -9.80
CA LYS A 55 -7.28 -9.55 -8.50
C LYS A 55 -6.29 -10.35 -7.68
N VAL A 56 -5.93 -9.83 -6.50
CA VAL A 56 -5.01 -10.45 -5.57
C VAL A 56 -5.79 -10.93 -4.36
N LEU A 57 -5.67 -12.21 -4.04
CA LEU A 57 -6.19 -12.81 -2.82
C LEU A 57 -5.02 -13.34 -1.99
N VAL A 58 -4.91 -12.85 -0.76
CA VAL A 58 -3.88 -13.26 0.19
C VAL A 58 -4.56 -13.98 1.34
N VAL A 59 -4.10 -15.19 1.65
CA VAL A 59 -4.43 -15.88 2.90
C VAL A 59 -3.25 -15.67 3.85
N ALA A 60 -3.52 -15.10 5.03
CA ALA A 60 -2.47 -14.79 5.99
C ALA A 60 -2.87 -15.18 7.41
N MET A 61 -1.88 -15.54 8.22
CA MET A 61 -2.03 -15.75 9.65
C MET A 61 -1.65 -14.47 10.39
N VAL A 62 -2.47 -14.06 11.35
CA VAL A 62 -2.16 -12.96 12.26
C VAL A 62 -1.16 -13.47 13.31
N ASN A 63 0.06 -12.92 13.33
CA ASN A 63 1.06 -13.25 14.33
C ASN A 63 0.88 -12.39 15.59
N GLU A 64 0.67 -11.09 15.41
CA GLU A 64 0.54 -10.13 16.50
C GLU A 64 -0.53 -9.08 16.16
N VAL A 65 -1.17 -8.54 17.20
CA VAL A 65 -2.20 -7.51 17.06
C VAL A 65 -1.78 -6.26 17.81
N THR A 66 -1.55 -5.18 17.08
CA THR A 66 -1.28 -3.85 17.66
C THR A 66 -2.57 -3.05 17.85
N ARG A 67 -3.49 -3.14 16.88
CA ARG A 67 -4.81 -2.48 16.93
C ARG A 67 -5.81 -3.32 16.14
N SER A 68 -7.00 -3.51 16.69
CA SER A 68 -8.09 -4.14 15.95
C SER A 68 -9.45 -3.57 16.33
N ALA A 69 -10.24 -3.18 15.33
CA ALA A 69 -11.62 -2.75 15.51
C ALA A 69 -12.61 -3.92 15.33
N SER A 70 -12.25 -4.89 14.49
CA SER A 70 -13.04 -6.09 14.21
C SER A 70 -12.82 -7.24 15.20
N GLY A 71 -11.84 -7.13 16.08
CA GLY A 71 -11.56 -8.11 17.14
C GLY A 71 -10.61 -9.24 16.72
N LEU A 72 -9.71 -8.99 15.77
CA LEU A 72 -8.65 -9.92 15.37
C LEU A 72 -7.78 -10.33 16.55
N LYS A 73 -7.31 -11.58 16.50
CA LYS A 73 -6.46 -12.20 17.52
C LYS A 73 -5.25 -12.88 16.88
N PRO A 74 -4.16 -13.06 17.64
CA PRO A 74 -3.06 -13.93 17.21
C PRO A 74 -3.56 -15.34 16.83
N ASN A 75 -3.00 -15.88 15.76
CA ASN A 75 -3.33 -17.12 15.07
C ASN A 75 -4.65 -17.12 14.26
N ASP A 76 -5.36 -15.99 14.16
CA ASP A 76 -6.48 -15.89 13.24
C ASP A 76 -5.99 -16.00 11.79
N ILE A 77 -6.76 -16.71 10.95
CA ILE A 77 -6.54 -16.75 9.51
C ILE A 77 -7.47 -15.72 8.85
N VAL A 78 -6.89 -14.85 8.05
CA VAL A 78 -7.60 -13.78 7.34
C VAL A 78 -7.41 -13.89 5.84
N ASN A 79 -8.47 -13.54 5.11
CA ASN A 79 -8.41 -13.30 3.68
C ASN A 79 -8.27 -11.80 3.44
N ILE A 80 -7.27 -11.41 2.66
CA ILE A 80 -7.05 -10.03 2.23
C ILE A 80 -7.21 -9.98 0.71
N SER A 81 -8.15 -9.18 0.23
CA SER A 81 -8.51 -9.10 -1.18
C SER A 81 -8.34 -7.67 -1.69
N TYR A 82 -7.69 -7.50 -2.83
CA TYR A 82 -7.53 -6.20 -3.49
C TYR A 82 -7.28 -6.34 -4.99
N THR A 83 -7.55 -5.25 -5.72
CA THR A 83 -7.24 -5.14 -7.15
C THR A 83 -5.99 -4.30 -7.34
N VAL A 84 -5.10 -4.80 -8.17
CA VAL A 84 -3.92 -4.13 -8.71
C VAL A 84 -4.24 -3.75 -10.15
N THR A 85 -3.98 -2.51 -10.56
CA THR A 85 -4.20 -2.05 -11.94
C THR A 85 -2.87 -1.63 -12.53
N GLU A 86 -2.44 -2.28 -13.60
CA GLU A 86 -1.27 -1.83 -14.34
C GLU A 86 -1.56 -0.49 -15.02
N HIS A 87 -0.73 0.51 -14.70
CA HIS A 87 -0.86 1.85 -15.22
C HIS A 87 0.10 2.11 -16.39
N PRO A 88 -0.31 2.93 -17.38
CA PRO A 88 0.56 3.29 -18.49
C PRO A 88 1.77 4.10 -18.01
N LYS A 89 2.85 4.06 -18.80
CA LYS A 89 4.07 4.80 -18.51
C LYS A 89 3.78 6.30 -18.36
N GLY A 90 4.24 6.89 -17.26
CA GLY A 90 4.04 8.31 -16.95
C GLY A 90 2.78 8.61 -16.13
N TRP A 91 2.05 7.58 -15.67
CA TRP A 91 0.95 7.77 -14.73
C TRP A 91 1.43 8.39 -13.41
N VAL A 92 0.60 9.28 -12.87
CA VAL A 92 0.85 10.03 -11.65
C VAL A 92 -0.35 9.86 -10.71
N GLY A 93 -0.12 9.28 -9.54
CA GLY A 93 -1.16 9.02 -8.56
C GLY A 93 -0.66 8.17 -7.38
N PRO A 94 -1.58 7.71 -6.51
CA PRO A 94 -1.23 6.90 -5.36
C PRO A 94 -0.44 5.65 -5.76
N GLY A 95 0.62 5.33 -5.02
CA GLY A 95 1.35 4.10 -5.25
C GLY A 95 0.46 2.89 -5.06
N GLN A 96 0.61 1.92 -5.95
CA GLN A 96 -0.14 0.68 -5.94
C GLN A 96 0.20 -0.17 -4.70
N VAL A 97 -0.79 -0.89 -4.17
CA VAL A 97 -0.56 -1.93 -3.17
C VAL A 97 0.39 -3.00 -3.76
N PRO A 98 1.47 -3.38 -3.07
CA PRO A 98 2.38 -4.40 -3.56
C PRO A 98 1.73 -5.78 -3.50
N VAL A 99 2.02 -6.62 -4.49
CA VAL A 99 1.72 -8.06 -4.43
C VAL A 99 2.73 -8.70 -3.46
N LEU A 100 2.22 -9.34 -2.41
CA LEU A 100 3.05 -9.99 -1.39
C LEU A 100 3.61 -11.34 -1.88
N ALA A 101 4.67 -11.82 -1.25
CA ALA A 101 5.17 -13.18 -1.47
C ALA A 101 4.77 -14.12 -0.33
N GLU A 102 4.65 -15.41 -0.64
CA GLU A 102 4.43 -16.43 0.40
C GLU A 102 5.58 -16.44 1.41
N LYS A 103 5.23 -16.69 2.68
CA LYS A 103 6.13 -16.69 3.85
C LYS A 103 6.64 -15.30 4.27
N ASP A 104 6.25 -14.24 3.58
CA ASP A 104 6.55 -12.88 4.02
C ASP A 104 5.92 -12.61 5.38
N LYS A 105 6.69 -11.95 6.24
CA LYS A 105 6.22 -11.43 7.53
C LYS A 105 6.27 -9.92 7.48
N CYS A 106 5.13 -9.26 7.61
CA CYS A 106 5.04 -7.82 7.48
C CYS A 106 3.93 -7.24 8.36
N PRO A 107 4.00 -5.94 8.71
CA PRO A 107 2.83 -5.24 9.22
C PRO A 107 1.74 -5.22 8.14
N ALA A 108 0.48 -5.19 8.56
CA ALA A 108 -0.66 -5.04 7.68
C ALA A 108 -1.64 -4.02 8.28
N PHE A 109 -1.85 -2.93 7.54
CA PHE A 109 -2.85 -1.91 7.80
C PHE A 109 -4.09 -2.24 6.99
N LEU A 110 -5.14 -2.73 7.65
CA LEU A 110 -6.31 -3.30 6.98
C LEU A 110 -7.61 -2.61 7.40
N ILE A 111 -8.60 -2.76 6.54
CA ILE A 111 -10.01 -2.46 6.80
C ILE A 111 -10.85 -3.69 6.47
N LYS A 112 -11.79 -4.03 7.36
CA LYS A 112 -12.72 -5.13 7.12
C LYS A 112 -13.84 -4.66 6.20
N SER A 113 -14.09 -5.40 5.12
CA SER A 113 -15.21 -5.19 4.22
C SER A 113 -16.51 -5.76 4.79
N GLU A 114 -17.64 -5.39 4.18
CA GLU A 114 -18.95 -5.90 4.58
C GLU A 114 -19.10 -7.41 4.37
N THR A 115 -18.39 -7.99 3.40
CA THR A 115 -18.39 -9.44 3.14
C THR A 115 -17.55 -10.23 4.16
N GLY A 116 -16.83 -9.54 5.04
CA GLY A 116 -15.99 -10.12 6.09
C GLY A 116 -14.53 -10.27 5.71
N ASP A 117 -14.17 -10.14 4.44
CA ASP A 117 -12.79 -10.11 3.96
C ASP A 117 -12.11 -8.79 4.33
N TYR A 118 -10.79 -8.78 4.39
CA TYR A 118 -10.00 -7.57 4.65
C TYR A 118 -9.50 -6.96 3.34
N ALA A 119 -9.28 -5.65 3.35
CA ALA A 119 -8.65 -4.91 2.26
C ALA A 119 -7.51 -4.02 2.80
N PRO A 120 -6.49 -3.74 1.99
CA PRO A 120 -5.43 -2.78 2.32
C PRO A 120 -5.99 -1.38 2.59
N ALA A 121 -5.58 -0.74 3.69
CA ALA A 121 -6.12 0.55 4.12
C ALA A 121 -5.20 1.76 3.87
N ALA A 122 -3.97 1.55 3.40
CA ALA A 122 -2.95 2.60 3.24
C ALA A 122 -2.22 2.57 1.88
N GLY A 123 -2.88 2.11 0.81
CA GLY A 123 -2.29 2.04 -0.53
C GLY A 123 -0.99 1.21 -0.55
N ARG A 124 0.05 1.69 -1.24
CA ARG A 124 1.37 1.02 -1.26
C ARG A 124 1.96 0.75 0.13
N MET A 125 1.61 1.56 1.12
CA MET A 125 2.15 1.48 2.48
C MET A 125 1.29 0.60 3.39
N SER A 126 0.34 -0.16 2.84
CA SER A 126 -0.49 -1.06 3.64
C SER A 126 0.29 -2.22 4.26
N PHE A 127 1.47 -2.53 3.73
CA PHE A 127 2.30 -3.66 4.18
C PHE A 127 3.70 -3.27 4.65
N SER A 128 3.92 -1.98 4.93
CA SER A 128 5.22 -1.46 5.36
C SER A 128 5.06 -0.24 6.28
N THR A 129 6.07 0.06 7.07
CA THR A 129 6.17 1.32 7.82
C THR A 129 7.12 2.29 7.11
N PHE A 130 7.09 3.56 7.51
CA PHE A 130 8.10 4.53 7.13
C PHE A 130 9.44 4.28 7.83
#